data_AF-A0A1S1YSS3-F1
#
_entry.id   AF-A0A1S1YSS3-F1
#
_cell.length_a   1.000
_cell.length_b   1.000
_cell.length_c   1.000
_cell.angle_alpha   90.00
_cell.angle_beta   90.00
_cell.angle_gamma   90.00
#
_symmetry.space_group_name_H-M   'P 1'
#
loop_
_entity.id
_entity.type
_entity.pdbx_description
1 polymer ?
#
loop_
_entity_poly.entity_id
_entity_poly.type
_entity_poly.pdbx_seq_one_letter_code
_entity_poly.pdbx_strand_id
1 'polypeptide(L)'
;MDILTHTLSGVAVGTVASSFSKKGSLDRIKILLISGLGGALPDLDAISLWSKFDVTLGRIFRLENSGRTIYSAKFWYSHHAFNHSLVAALLWCGLIALCIYFINKQKTTFIDSLKSNHIAYVGFILGFSIHLLEDMPTPSSAWGGVNLLWPSTEYIGGWGKIWWWNNNDIWLIVVGIIFLNLSFYSLRYVVEVDLRKVTSIVFISGFLMAVYQINTRPIDFSYTNNSSKYQEFEQQSKKIQKDILGEKVYNWVSEMDRRLPFLF
;
A
#
# COMPACT_ATOMS: atom_id res chain seq x y z
N MET A 1 9.24 -7.06 2.21
CA MET A 1 8.17 -6.50 3.09
C MET A 1 7.39 -5.29 2.56
N ASP A 2 7.85 -4.59 1.52
CA ASP A 2 7.25 -3.30 1.12
C ASP A 2 5.81 -3.40 0.61
N ILE A 3 5.57 -4.23 -0.41
CA ILE A 3 4.22 -4.58 -0.93
C ILE A 3 3.26 -5.05 0.19
N LEU A 4 3.78 -5.79 1.17
CA LEU A 4 2.98 -6.23 2.32
C LEU A 4 2.62 -5.05 3.23
N THR A 5 3.53 -4.11 3.42
CA THR A 5 3.27 -2.88 4.18
C THR A 5 2.19 -2.08 3.49
N HIS A 6 2.31 -1.80 2.19
CA HIS A 6 1.29 -1.10 1.41
C HIS A 6 -0.08 -1.77 1.46
N THR A 7 -0.11 -3.10 1.26
CA THR A 7 -1.34 -3.89 1.36
C THR A 7 -1.96 -3.78 2.75
N LEU A 8 -1.15 -3.93 3.81
CA LEU A 8 -1.63 -3.86 5.18
C LEU A 8 -2.01 -2.44 5.60
N SER A 9 -1.39 -1.41 5.05
CA SER A 9 -1.81 -0.02 5.25
C SER A 9 -3.21 0.21 4.66
N GLY A 10 -3.50 -0.37 3.50
CA GLY A 10 -4.85 -0.48 2.97
C GLY A 10 -5.81 -1.21 3.91
N VAL A 11 -5.39 -2.32 4.52
CA VAL A 11 -6.19 -3.03 5.55
C VAL A 11 -6.40 -2.16 6.79
N ALA A 12 -5.39 -1.41 7.24
CA ALA A 12 -5.46 -0.50 8.38
C ALA A 12 -6.51 0.59 8.13
N VAL A 13 -6.52 1.20 6.94
CA VAL A 13 -7.61 2.08 6.49
C VAL A 13 -8.96 1.35 6.54
N GLY A 14 -9.02 0.11 6.05
CA GLY A 14 -10.23 -0.72 6.07
C GLY A 14 -10.77 -0.97 7.48
N THR A 15 -9.91 -1.10 8.49
CA THR A 15 -10.35 -1.25 9.90
C THR A 15 -11.11 -0.03 10.40
N VAL A 16 -10.71 1.18 9.97
CA VAL A 16 -11.41 2.43 10.25
C VAL A 16 -12.68 2.54 9.41
N ALA A 17 -12.59 2.35 8.09
CA ALA A 17 -13.73 2.47 7.18
C ALA A 17 -14.88 1.53 7.57
N SER A 18 -14.56 0.28 7.94
CA SER A 18 -15.55 -0.71 8.38
C SER A 18 -16.31 -0.31 9.66
N SER A 19 -15.78 0.62 10.45
CA SER A 19 -16.43 1.08 11.70
C SER A 19 -17.64 1.95 11.42
N PHE A 20 -17.69 2.54 10.22
CA PHE A 20 -18.83 3.30 9.72
C PHE A 20 -19.90 2.39 9.10
N SER A 21 -19.62 1.09 8.89
CA SER A 21 -20.61 0.16 8.38
C SER A 21 -21.59 -0.28 9.48
N LYS A 22 -22.87 0.01 9.23
CA LYS A 22 -24.01 -0.46 10.05
C LYS A 22 -24.39 -1.92 9.74
N LYS A 23 -23.71 -2.56 8.79
CA LYS A 23 -24.01 -3.94 8.36
C LYS A 23 -23.27 -4.97 9.24
N GLY A 24 -23.52 -6.25 8.97
CA GLY A 24 -22.92 -7.38 9.69
C GLY A 24 -21.43 -7.57 9.44
N SER A 25 -20.84 -8.57 10.11
CA SER A 25 -19.40 -8.89 10.07
C SER A 25 -18.87 -9.18 8.66
N LEU A 26 -19.65 -9.87 7.82
CA LEU A 26 -19.26 -10.17 6.43
C LEU A 26 -19.04 -8.89 5.60
N ASP A 27 -19.85 -7.86 5.81
CA ASP A 27 -19.69 -6.58 5.11
C ASP A 27 -18.40 -5.87 5.55
N ARG A 28 -18.06 -5.97 6.84
CA ARG A 28 -16.81 -5.42 7.37
C ARG A 28 -15.59 -6.15 6.82
N ILE A 29 -15.62 -7.49 6.79
CA ILE A 29 -14.54 -8.29 6.18
C ILE A 29 -14.36 -7.89 4.72
N LYS A 30 -15.46 -7.74 3.96
CA LYS A 30 -15.41 -7.25 2.58
C LYS A 30 -14.77 -5.86 2.49
N ILE A 31 -15.10 -4.92 3.37
CA ILE A 31 -14.47 -3.59 3.41
C ILE A 31 -12.97 -3.71 3.66
N LEU A 32 -12.53 -4.54 4.62
CA LEU A 32 -11.10 -4.77 4.90
C LEU A 32 -10.38 -5.34 3.66
N LEU A 33 -10.95 -6.36 3.03
CA LEU A 33 -10.37 -7.00 1.84
C LEU A 33 -10.28 -6.03 0.66
N ILE A 34 -11.34 -5.25 0.40
CA ILE A 34 -11.35 -4.27 -0.69
C ILE A 34 -10.38 -3.11 -0.40
N SER A 35 -10.26 -2.67 0.85
CA SER A 35 -9.29 -1.61 1.22
C SER A 35 -7.85 -2.11 1.10
N GLY A 36 -7.59 -3.35 1.53
CA GLY A 36 -6.29 -4.01 1.34
C GLY A 36 -5.96 -4.22 -0.14
N LEU A 37 -6.93 -4.60 -0.97
CA LEU A 37 -6.77 -4.65 -2.42
C LEU A 37 -6.40 -3.27 -2.97
N GLY A 38 -7.03 -2.19 -2.49
CA GLY A 38 -6.67 -0.81 -2.85
C GLY A 38 -5.21 -0.51 -2.56
N GLY A 39 -4.70 -0.89 -1.39
CA GLY A 39 -3.28 -0.73 -1.02
C GLY A 39 -2.32 -1.65 -1.78
N ALA A 40 -2.76 -2.81 -2.26
CA ALA A 40 -1.92 -3.75 -3.01
C ALA A 40 -1.88 -3.43 -4.52
N LEU A 41 -2.92 -2.79 -5.06
CA LEU A 41 -3.14 -2.70 -6.50
C LEU A 41 -2.05 -1.95 -7.27
N PRO A 42 -1.50 -0.82 -6.77
CA PRO A 42 -0.44 -0.13 -7.51
C PRO A 42 0.83 -0.98 -7.65
N ASP A 43 1.08 -1.92 -6.73
CA ASP A 43 2.22 -2.86 -6.79
C ASP A 43 1.98 -4.09 -7.68
N LEU A 44 0.74 -4.37 -8.11
CA LEU A 44 0.46 -5.61 -8.87
C LEU A 44 1.14 -5.63 -10.24
N ASP A 45 1.49 -4.48 -10.80
CA ASP A 45 2.26 -4.38 -12.04
C ASP A 45 3.76 -4.72 -11.87
N ALA A 46 4.23 -4.96 -10.63
CA ALA A 46 5.46 -5.71 -10.36
C ALA A 46 5.40 -7.16 -10.90
N ILE A 47 4.23 -7.62 -11.39
CA ILE A 47 4.12 -8.83 -12.22
C ILE A 47 5.07 -8.79 -13.43
N SER A 48 5.43 -7.62 -13.91
CA SER A 48 6.45 -7.43 -14.96
C SER A 48 7.83 -7.95 -14.55
N LEU A 49 8.13 -8.05 -13.25
CA LEU A 49 9.36 -8.65 -12.72
C LEU A 49 9.27 -10.17 -12.53
N TRP A 50 8.10 -10.79 -12.76
CA TRP A 50 7.96 -12.24 -12.65
C TRP A 50 8.88 -12.94 -13.67
N SER A 51 9.61 -13.96 -13.22
CA SER A 51 10.62 -14.66 -14.04
C SER A 51 10.09 -15.29 -15.33
N LYS A 52 8.78 -15.50 -15.46
CA LYS A 52 8.16 -16.00 -16.70
C LYS A 52 7.38 -14.93 -17.47
N PHE A 53 7.42 -13.67 -17.06
CA PHE A 53 6.65 -12.58 -17.68
C PHE A 53 6.96 -12.47 -19.18
N ASP A 54 8.24 -12.35 -19.54
CA ASP A 54 8.67 -12.14 -20.94
C ASP A 54 8.28 -13.31 -21.85
N VAL A 55 8.44 -14.55 -21.37
CA VAL A 55 8.12 -15.75 -22.15
C VAL A 55 6.62 -16.06 -22.23
N THR A 56 5.81 -15.44 -21.36
CA THR A 56 4.35 -15.60 -21.34
C THR A 56 3.66 -14.34 -21.85
N LEU A 57 3.38 -13.37 -20.98
CA LEU A 57 2.67 -12.14 -21.29
C LEU A 57 3.44 -11.30 -22.31
N GLY A 58 4.76 -11.16 -22.17
CA GLY A 58 5.61 -10.48 -23.14
C GLY A 58 5.44 -11.03 -24.55
N ARG A 59 5.46 -12.36 -24.69
CA ARG A 59 5.27 -13.05 -25.98
C ARG A 59 3.84 -12.99 -26.50
N ILE A 60 2.83 -13.17 -25.64
CA ILE A 60 1.41 -13.13 -26.00
C ILE A 60 1.04 -11.76 -26.55
N PHE A 61 1.46 -10.69 -25.87
CA PHE A 61 1.18 -9.31 -26.24
C PHE A 61 2.20 -8.71 -27.21
N ARG A 62 3.23 -9.48 -27.61
CA ARG A 62 4.32 -9.04 -28.49
C ARG A 62 4.98 -7.73 -28.01
N LEU A 63 5.26 -7.65 -26.71
CA LEU A 63 5.87 -6.47 -26.11
C LEU A 63 7.31 -6.29 -26.63
N GLU A 64 7.65 -5.06 -27.02
CA GLU A 64 8.99 -4.72 -27.50
C GLU A 64 10.01 -4.62 -26.35
N ASN A 65 9.54 -4.30 -25.14
CA ASN A 65 10.36 -4.12 -23.95
C ASN A 65 10.23 -5.32 -23.00
N SER A 66 11.34 -5.69 -22.36
CA SER A 66 11.33 -6.70 -21.29
C SER A 66 10.52 -6.23 -20.08
N GLY A 67 9.97 -7.16 -19.32
CA GLY A 67 9.24 -6.86 -18.09
C GLY A 67 10.06 -6.05 -17.09
N ARG A 68 11.37 -6.33 -16.96
CA ARG A 68 12.29 -5.53 -16.14
C ARG A 68 12.41 -4.08 -16.63
N THR A 69 12.47 -3.89 -17.94
CA THR A 69 12.47 -2.55 -18.56
C THR A 69 11.14 -1.85 -18.32
N ILE A 70 10.02 -2.56 -18.50
CA ILE A 70 8.68 -2.02 -18.27
C ILE A 70 8.53 -1.57 -16.83
N TYR A 71 8.94 -2.39 -15.86
CA TYR A 71 8.89 -2.04 -14.44
C TYR A 71 9.64 -0.74 -14.15
N SER A 72 10.88 -0.62 -14.62
CA SER A 72 11.78 0.48 -14.27
C SER A 72 11.59 1.75 -15.12
N ALA A 73 10.88 1.66 -16.25
CA ALA A 73 10.66 2.78 -17.16
C ALA A 73 9.45 3.63 -16.71
N LYS A 74 9.27 4.77 -17.37
CA LYS A 74 8.12 5.68 -17.17
C LYS A 74 7.09 5.59 -18.31
N PHE A 75 6.87 4.39 -18.85
CA PHE A 75 5.79 4.18 -19.81
C PHE A 75 4.44 4.39 -19.12
N TRP A 76 3.39 4.80 -19.84
CA TRP A 76 2.07 4.97 -19.19
C TRP A 76 1.55 3.69 -18.51
N TYR A 77 1.96 2.52 -19.01
CA TYR A 77 1.64 1.19 -18.49
C TYR A 77 2.74 0.59 -17.59
N SER A 78 3.78 1.37 -17.25
CA SER A 78 4.78 0.95 -16.26
C SER A 78 4.25 1.12 -14.84
N HIS A 79 4.96 0.50 -13.91
CA HIS A 79 4.76 0.64 -12.47
C HIS A 79 4.60 2.11 -12.07
N HIS A 80 5.55 2.96 -12.46
CA HIS A 80 5.66 4.33 -11.95
C HIS A 80 4.69 5.37 -12.53
N ALA A 81 3.84 5.01 -13.50
CA ALA A 81 3.02 5.99 -14.22
C ALA A 81 1.54 5.90 -13.82
N PHE A 82 0.68 5.32 -14.67
CA PHE A 82 -0.77 5.37 -14.49
C PHE A 82 -1.21 4.76 -13.15
N ASN A 83 -0.70 3.58 -12.80
CA ASN A 83 -1.10 2.87 -11.58
C ASN A 83 -0.67 3.59 -10.30
N HIS A 84 0.24 4.56 -10.37
CA HIS A 84 0.62 5.40 -9.24
C HIS A 84 -0.07 6.78 -9.28
N SER A 85 -1.34 6.81 -9.67
CA SER A 85 -2.15 8.04 -9.78
C SER A 85 -3.52 7.92 -9.12
N LEU A 86 -4.08 9.06 -8.70
CA LEU A 86 -5.46 9.10 -8.18
C LEU A 86 -6.50 8.77 -9.26
N VAL A 87 -6.18 9.01 -10.54
CA VAL A 87 -7.04 8.64 -11.67
C VAL A 87 -7.16 7.12 -11.77
N ALA A 88 -6.05 6.38 -11.60
CA ALA A 88 -6.09 4.92 -11.54
C ALA A 88 -6.92 4.42 -10.35
N ALA A 89 -6.78 5.03 -9.17
CA ALA A 89 -7.61 4.69 -8.01
C ALA A 89 -9.11 4.76 -8.33
N LEU A 90 -9.55 5.84 -9.01
CA LEU A 90 -10.95 6.00 -9.42
C LEU A 90 -11.37 4.99 -10.49
N LEU A 91 -10.53 4.76 -11.50
CA LEU A 91 -10.80 3.80 -12.58
C LEU A 91 -10.97 2.38 -12.02
N TRP A 92 -10.00 1.92 -11.24
CA TRP A 92 -10.03 0.59 -10.63
C TRP A 92 -11.20 0.43 -9.66
N CYS A 93 -11.52 1.46 -8.88
CA CYS A 93 -12.71 1.45 -8.03
C CYS A 93 -14.00 1.32 -8.86
N GLY A 94 -14.09 2.02 -10.00
CA GLY A 94 -15.21 1.91 -10.94
C GLY A 94 -15.34 0.50 -11.52
N LEU A 95 -14.24 -0.12 -11.92
CA LEU A 95 -14.21 -1.50 -12.42
C LEU A 95 -14.66 -2.49 -11.34
N ILE A 96 -14.18 -2.35 -10.11
CA ILE A 96 -14.63 -3.18 -8.97
C ILE A 96 -16.14 -3.00 -8.73
N ALA A 97 -16.63 -1.76 -8.77
CA ALA A 97 -18.05 -1.47 -8.60
C ALA A 97 -18.91 -2.13 -9.70
N LEU A 98 -18.44 -2.12 -10.94
CA LEU A 98 -19.08 -2.83 -12.06
C LEU A 98 -19.05 -4.34 -11.84
N CYS A 99 -17.91 -4.92 -11.44
CA CYS A 99 -17.81 -6.35 -11.14
C CYS A 99 -18.79 -6.78 -10.04
N ILE A 100 -18.84 -6.05 -8.92
CA ILE A 100 -19.76 -6.31 -7.81
C ILE A 100 -21.22 -6.21 -8.28
N TYR A 101 -21.54 -5.21 -9.10
CA TYR A 101 -22.87 -5.09 -9.71
C TYR A 101 -23.19 -6.29 -10.59
N PHE A 102 -22.32 -6.68 -11.53
CA PHE A 102 -22.61 -7.78 -12.45
C PHE A 102 -22.78 -9.13 -11.73
N ILE A 103 -22.03 -9.38 -10.65
CA ILE A 103 -22.21 -10.54 -9.78
C ILE A 103 -23.60 -10.55 -9.13
N ASN A 104 -24.16 -9.37 -8.83
CA ASN A 104 -25.42 -9.22 -8.09
C ASN A 104 -26.58 -8.67 -8.95
N LYS A 105 -26.44 -8.58 -10.28
CA LYS A 105 -27.34 -7.83 -11.17
C LYS A 105 -28.81 -8.25 -11.09
N GLN A 106 -29.07 -9.50 -10.72
CA GLN A 106 -30.43 -10.04 -10.57
C GLN A 106 -31.13 -9.54 -9.29
N LYS A 107 -30.38 -9.04 -8.31
CA LYS A 107 -30.87 -8.70 -6.97
C LYS A 107 -30.97 -7.20 -6.72
N THR A 108 -30.32 -6.37 -7.54
CA THR A 108 -30.14 -4.95 -7.24
C THR A 108 -29.92 -4.15 -8.51
N THR A 109 -30.35 -2.88 -8.52
CA THR A 109 -29.99 -1.94 -9.58
C THR A 109 -28.53 -1.51 -9.42
N PHE A 110 -27.96 -0.90 -10.45
CA PHE A 110 -26.59 -0.37 -10.36
C PHE A 110 -26.45 0.67 -9.24
N ILE A 111 -27.40 1.59 -9.13
CA ILE A 111 -27.40 2.64 -8.10
C ILE A 111 -27.52 2.05 -6.69
N ASP A 112 -28.36 1.02 -6.52
CA ASP A 112 -28.51 0.36 -5.22
C ASP A 112 -27.27 -0.46 -4.85
N SER A 113 -26.62 -1.09 -5.84
CA SER A 113 -25.30 -1.72 -5.67
C SER A 113 -24.26 -0.70 -5.21
N LEU A 114 -24.25 0.50 -5.81
CA LEU A 114 -23.34 1.57 -5.41
C LEU A 114 -23.59 2.02 -3.97
N LYS A 115 -24.83 2.37 -3.65
CA LYS A 115 -25.23 2.81 -2.30
C LYS A 115 -24.95 1.75 -1.25
N SER A 116 -25.17 0.48 -1.56
CA SER A 116 -24.96 -0.60 -0.60
C SER A 116 -23.47 -0.90 -0.35
N ASN A 117 -22.56 -0.54 -1.25
CA ASN A 117 -21.13 -0.84 -1.13
C ASN A 117 -20.24 0.41 -0.99
N HIS A 118 -20.81 1.61 -0.87
CA HIS A 118 -20.06 2.88 -0.86
C HIS A 118 -18.89 2.92 0.15
N ILE A 119 -19.05 2.35 1.35
CA ILE A 119 -17.96 2.30 2.35
C ILE A 119 -16.78 1.47 1.87
N ALA A 120 -17.02 0.37 1.15
CA ALA A 120 -15.95 -0.43 0.58
C ALA A 120 -15.22 0.32 -0.54
N TYR A 121 -15.94 1.08 -1.37
CA TYR A 121 -15.33 1.93 -2.40
C TYR A 121 -14.51 3.07 -1.81
N VAL A 122 -15.01 3.73 -0.77
CA VAL A 122 -14.23 4.72 -0.02
C VAL A 122 -12.99 4.07 0.59
N GLY A 123 -13.13 2.89 1.19
CA GLY A 123 -12.01 2.11 1.73
C GLY A 123 -10.97 1.74 0.67
N PHE A 124 -11.40 1.34 -0.53
CA PHE A 124 -10.50 1.09 -1.67
C PHE A 124 -9.70 2.34 -2.04
N ILE A 125 -10.38 3.46 -2.29
CA ILE A 125 -9.74 4.71 -2.73
C ILE A 125 -8.77 5.22 -1.67
N LEU A 126 -9.15 5.18 -0.39
CA LEU A 126 -8.29 5.60 0.71
C LEU A 126 -7.10 4.64 0.90
N GLY A 127 -7.30 3.33 0.77
CA GLY A 127 -6.22 2.34 0.83
C GLY A 127 -5.20 2.54 -0.29
N PHE A 128 -5.68 2.76 -1.51
CA PHE A 128 -4.86 3.11 -2.66
C PHE A 128 -4.12 4.44 -2.44
N SER A 129 -4.81 5.45 -1.90
CA SER A 129 -4.19 6.76 -1.66
C SER A 129 -3.10 6.70 -0.58
N ILE A 130 -3.28 5.87 0.45
CA ILE A 130 -2.24 5.67 1.47
C ILE A 130 -0.99 5.02 0.88
N HIS A 131 -1.14 4.02 0.00
CA HIS A 131 0.00 3.48 -0.74
C HIS A 131 0.76 4.60 -1.45
N LEU A 132 0.07 5.43 -2.25
CA LEU A 132 0.74 6.53 -2.97
C LEU A 132 1.47 7.51 -2.04
N LEU A 133 0.95 7.72 -0.82
CA LEU A 133 1.60 8.56 0.18
C LEU A 133 2.82 7.90 0.83
N GLU A 134 2.81 6.56 0.96
CA GLU A 134 3.94 5.77 1.47
C GLU A 134 5.13 5.78 0.50
N ASP A 135 4.86 5.89 -0.80
CA ASP A 135 5.91 6.00 -1.83
C ASP A 135 6.57 7.38 -1.90
N MET A 136 5.85 8.47 -1.63
CA MET A 136 6.38 9.85 -1.72
C MET A 136 7.70 10.10 -0.95
N PRO A 137 7.90 9.60 0.28
CA PRO A 137 9.16 9.78 1.01
C PRO A 137 10.33 8.93 0.52
N THR A 138 10.12 7.96 -0.38
CA THR A 138 11.22 7.16 -0.96
C THR A 138 12.13 8.02 -1.87
N PRO A 139 13.36 7.60 -2.17
CA PRO A 139 14.28 8.42 -2.98
C PRO A 139 13.93 8.49 -4.46
N SER A 140 14.11 9.68 -5.03
CA SER A 140 13.82 9.98 -6.44
C SER A 140 14.67 9.22 -7.47
N SER A 141 15.85 8.70 -7.13
CA SER A 141 16.70 7.95 -8.05
C SER A 141 16.01 6.72 -8.65
N ALA A 142 15.20 6.02 -7.85
CA ALA A 142 14.53 4.82 -8.33
C ALA A 142 13.16 5.09 -8.96
N TRP A 143 12.47 6.16 -8.56
CA TRP A 143 11.04 6.35 -8.89
C TRP A 143 10.76 7.71 -9.55
N GLY A 144 11.62 8.70 -9.28
CA GLY A 144 11.42 10.11 -9.63
C GLY A 144 10.22 10.75 -8.94
N GLY A 145 9.67 10.10 -7.90
CA GLY A 145 8.42 10.46 -7.23
C GLY A 145 7.22 9.62 -7.70
N VAL A 146 6.02 10.07 -7.35
CA VAL A 146 4.73 9.45 -7.66
C VAL A 146 4.00 10.33 -8.68
N ASN A 147 3.50 9.75 -9.77
CA ASN A 147 2.69 10.50 -10.74
C ASN A 147 1.23 10.66 -10.28
N LEU A 148 1.06 11.34 -9.15
CA LEU A 148 -0.21 11.46 -8.44
C LEU A 148 -1.36 11.98 -9.33
N LEU A 149 -1.03 12.88 -10.26
CA LEU A 149 -1.95 13.61 -11.14
C LEU A 149 -1.78 13.24 -12.62
N TRP A 150 -1.47 11.97 -12.93
CA TRP A 150 -1.44 11.48 -14.31
C TRP A 150 -2.69 11.94 -15.12
N PRO A 151 -2.57 12.37 -16.38
CA PRO A 151 -1.42 12.26 -17.30
C PRO A 151 -0.40 13.41 -17.21
N SER A 152 -0.37 14.16 -16.10
CA SER A 152 0.70 15.12 -15.85
C SER A 152 2.08 14.46 -15.99
N THR A 153 3.05 15.24 -16.47
CA THR A 153 4.47 14.84 -16.49
C THR A 153 5.18 15.13 -15.17
N GLU A 154 4.53 15.84 -14.26
CA GLU A 154 5.07 16.20 -12.95
C GLU A 154 4.90 15.07 -11.95
N TYR A 155 6.00 14.65 -11.33
CA TYR A 155 6.03 13.64 -10.28
C TYR A 155 6.19 14.33 -8.92
N ILE A 156 5.47 13.86 -7.91
CA ILE A 156 5.44 14.45 -6.56
C ILE A 156 6.07 13.46 -5.59
N GLY A 157 6.91 13.94 -4.67
CA GLY A 157 7.62 13.08 -3.74
C GLY A 157 9.06 12.83 -4.18
N GLY A 158 9.57 11.62 -3.97
CA GLY A 158 10.97 11.31 -4.25
C GLY A 158 11.93 11.95 -3.24
N TRP A 159 11.46 12.24 -2.03
CA TRP A 159 12.17 13.08 -1.05
C TRP A 159 13.37 12.41 -0.37
N GLY A 160 13.54 11.08 -0.53
CA GLY A 160 14.66 10.34 0.06
C GLY A 160 14.67 10.35 1.59
N LYS A 161 13.52 10.51 2.25
CA LYS A 161 13.41 10.50 3.71
C LYS A 161 13.51 9.10 4.30
N ILE A 162 13.15 8.09 3.51
CA ILE A 162 13.23 6.69 3.92
C ILE A 162 13.73 5.86 2.75
N TRP A 163 14.40 4.75 3.05
CA TRP A 163 14.74 3.75 2.05
C TRP A 163 13.48 3.04 1.58
N TRP A 164 13.42 2.58 0.34
CA TRP A 164 12.24 1.85 -0.16
C TRP A 164 12.23 0.37 0.29
N TRP A 165 13.26 -0.11 0.98
CA TRP A 165 13.30 -1.45 1.59
C TRP A 165 13.57 -1.38 3.10
N ASN A 166 13.24 -2.47 3.79
CA ASN A 166 13.56 -2.72 5.20
C ASN A 166 12.86 -1.78 6.21
N ASN A 167 11.69 -1.23 5.88
CA ASN A 167 10.94 -0.32 6.77
C ASN A 167 10.15 -1.06 7.88
N ASN A 168 10.88 -1.86 8.66
CA ASN A 168 10.33 -2.80 9.64
C ASN A 168 9.54 -2.09 10.76
N ASP A 169 9.99 -0.94 11.20
CA ASP A 169 9.29 -0.13 12.20
C ASP A 169 7.95 0.42 11.68
N ILE A 170 7.90 0.89 10.43
CA ILE A 170 6.65 1.33 9.78
C ILE A 170 5.68 0.16 9.64
N TRP A 171 6.17 -0.99 9.18
CA TRP A 171 5.37 -2.22 9.12
C TRP A 171 4.78 -2.61 10.49
N LEU A 172 5.58 -2.52 11.57
CA LEU A 172 5.11 -2.78 12.94
C LEU A 172 4.04 -1.78 13.39
N ILE A 173 4.18 -0.50 13.05
CA ILE A 173 3.15 0.52 13.33
C ILE A 173 1.84 0.14 12.63
N VAL A 174 1.90 -0.20 11.34
CA VAL A 174 0.72 -0.59 10.54
C VAL A 174 0.05 -1.83 11.13
N VAL A 175 0.81 -2.89 11.45
CA VAL A 175 0.29 -4.10 12.10
C VAL A 175 -0.31 -3.78 13.47
N GLY A 176 0.32 -2.89 14.22
CA GLY A 176 -0.19 -2.40 15.51
C GLY A 176 -1.54 -1.71 15.38
N ILE A 177 -1.72 -0.82 14.39
CA ILE A 177 -3.01 -0.16 14.10
C ILE A 177 -4.09 -1.21 13.82
N ILE A 178 -3.80 -2.19 12.95
CA ILE A 178 -4.75 -3.25 12.61
C ILE A 178 -5.14 -4.04 13.86
N PHE A 179 -4.15 -4.50 14.62
CA PHE A 179 -4.37 -5.30 15.81
C PHE A 179 -5.19 -4.57 16.88
N LEU A 180 -4.83 -3.31 17.16
CA LEU A 180 -5.57 -2.48 18.13
C LEU A 180 -7.00 -2.23 17.66
N ASN A 181 -7.21 -1.86 16.40
CA ASN A 181 -8.56 -1.64 15.87
C ASN A 181 -9.42 -2.90 15.93
N LEU A 182 -8.88 -4.05 15.51
CA LEU A 182 -9.60 -5.34 15.60
C LEU A 182 -9.87 -5.74 17.06
N SER A 183 -8.95 -5.43 17.98
CA SER A 183 -9.16 -5.66 19.42
C SER A 183 -10.32 -4.83 19.95
N PHE A 184 -10.49 -3.57 19.52
CA PHE A 184 -11.66 -2.76 19.88
C PHE A 184 -12.96 -3.31 19.31
N TYR A 185 -12.95 -3.90 18.11
CA TYR A 185 -14.12 -4.62 17.59
C TYR A 185 -14.55 -5.79 18.49
N SER A 186 -13.59 -6.49 19.08
CA SER A 186 -13.87 -7.57 20.03
C SER A 186 -14.30 -7.02 21.39
N LEU A 187 -13.65 -5.95 21.88
CA LEU A 187 -13.95 -5.35 23.18
C LEU A 187 -15.36 -4.75 23.24
N ARG A 188 -15.92 -4.33 22.10
CA ARG A 188 -17.27 -3.77 22.02
C ARG A 188 -18.38 -4.70 22.56
N TYR A 189 -18.11 -6.01 22.61
CA TYR A 189 -19.05 -7.00 23.15
C TYR A 189 -19.09 -6.98 24.68
N VAL A 190 -18.10 -6.34 25.32
CA VAL A 190 -17.94 -6.24 26.77
C VAL A 190 -18.14 -4.81 27.24
N VAL A 191 -17.71 -3.82 26.46
CA VAL A 191 -17.76 -2.40 26.82
C VAL A 191 -18.41 -1.58 25.71
N GLU A 192 -19.28 -0.64 26.07
CA GLU A 192 -19.83 0.31 25.12
C GLU A 192 -18.75 1.30 24.64
N VAL A 193 -18.33 1.16 23.38
CA VAL A 193 -17.30 1.98 22.76
C VAL A 193 -17.80 2.49 21.40
N ASP A 194 -17.65 3.79 21.14
CA ASP A 194 -17.85 4.34 19.78
C ASP A 194 -16.66 3.97 18.89
N LEU A 195 -16.78 2.83 18.22
CA LEU A 195 -15.74 2.27 17.36
C LEU A 195 -15.23 3.28 16.32
N ARG A 196 -16.08 4.16 15.79
CA ARG A 196 -15.67 5.15 14.79
C ARG A 196 -14.62 6.07 15.36
N LYS A 197 -14.89 6.65 16.53
CA LYS A 197 -13.95 7.55 17.20
C LYS A 197 -12.65 6.82 17.57
N VAL A 198 -12.76 5.66 18.21
CA VAL A 198 -11.58 4.95 18.71
C VAL A 198 -10.68 4.47 17.57
N THR A 199 -11.25 3.84 16.54
CA THR A 199 -10.46 3.36 15.39
C THR A 199 -9.83 4.52 14.61
N SER A 200 -10.53 5.65 14.45
CA SER A 200 -9.95 6.85 13.85
C SER A 200 -8.80 7.42 14.69
N ILE A 201 -8.94 7.48 16.01
CA ILE A 201 -7.87 7.96 16.90
C ILE A 201 -6.64 7.06 16.81
N VAL A 202 -6.82 5.74 16.86
CA VAL A 202 -5.73 4.76 16.73
C VAL A 202 -5.02 4.92 15.39
N PHE A 203 -5.78 5.00 14.28
CA PHE A 203 -5.22 5.17 12.95
C PHE A 203 -4.46 6.50 12.81
N ILE A 204 -5.05 7.62 13.23
CA ILE A 204 -4.40 8.94 13.15
C ILE A 204 -3.13 8.96 14.00
N SER A 205 -3.16 8.39 15.20
CA SER A 205 -1.98 8.34 16.08
C SER A 205 -0.86 7.51 15.47
N GLY A 206 -1.19 6.32 14.93
CA GLY A 206 -0.22 5.48 14.24
C GLY A 206 0.31 6.12 12.96
N PHE A 207 -0.55 6.77 12.16
CA PHE A 207 -0.14 7.53 10.98
C PHE A 207 0.84 8.65 11.32
N LEU A 208 0.54 9.46 12.34
CA LEU A 208 1.44 10.52 12.82
C LEU A 208 2.77 9.95 13.33
N MET A 209 2.74 8.80 14.02
CA MET A 209 3.95 8.11 14.46
C MET A 209 4.79 7.64 13.28
N ALA A 210 4.17 7.08 12.22
CA ALA A 210 4.87 6.69 11.00
C ALA A 210 5.49 7.90 10.28
N VAL A 211 4.74 8.98 10.12
CA VAL A 211 5.25 10.24 9.54
C VAL A 211 6.41 10.79 10.36
N TYR A 212 6.31 10.76 11.69
CA TYR A 212 7.41 11.18 12.57
C TYR A 212 8.65 10.30 12.35
N GLN A 213 8.51 8.97 12.33
CA GLN A 213 9.61 8.04 12.09
C GLN A 213 10.29 8.28 10.74
N ILE A 214 9.51 8.52 9.68
CA ILE A 214 10.03 8.83 8.34
C ILE A 214 10.80 10.16 8.34
N ASN A 215 10.29 11.20 9.01
CA ASN A 215 10.91 12.54 8.97
C ASN A 215 12.07 12.72 9.95
N THR A 216 12.27 11.79 10.88
CA THR A 216 13.36 11.84 11.87
C THR A 216 14.51 10.89 11.55
N ARG A 217 14.51 10.27 10.36
CA ARG A 217 15.65 9.49 9.88
C ARG A 217 16.91 10.38 9.81
N PRO A 218 18.07 9.90 10.31
CA PRO A 218 19.29 10.71 10.36
C PRO A 218 20.01 10.83 9.01
N ILE A 219 19.55 10.13 7.98
CA ILE A 219 20.20 10.01 6.68
C ILE A 219 19.21 10.41 5.59
N ASP A 220 19.69 11.20 4.62
CA ASP A 220 19.01 11.45 3.36
C ASP A 220 19.40 10.36 2.36
N PHE A 221 18.42 9.58 1.95
CA PHE A 221 18.56 8.48 0.99
C PHE A 221 18.51 8.96 -0.46
N SER A 222 18.45 10.26 -0.73
CA SER A 222 18.49 10.81 -2.08
C SER A 222 19.85 10.54 -2.73
N TYR A 223 19.85 10.02 -3.96
CA TYR A 223 21.05 9.90 -4.78
C TYR A 223 20.74 10.13 -6.25
N THR A 224 21.76 10.51 -7.01
CA THR A 224 21.69 10.64 -8.47
C THR A 224 22.57 9.55 -9.08
N ASN A 225 22.05 8.82 -10.06
CA ASN A 225 22.62 7.62 -10.71
C ASN A 225 22.43 6.28 -9.95
N ASN A 226 21.69 5.37 -10.59
CA ASN A 226 21.07 4.17 -10.01
C ASN A 226 21.97 3.14 -9.28
N SER A 227 23.30 3.26 -9.26
CA SER A 227 24.15 2.11 -8.93
C SER A 227 25.26 2.29 -7.88
N SER A 228 25.81 3.48 -7.63
CA SER A 228 27.05 3.56 -6.83
C SER A 228 26.85 3.42 -5.32
N LYS A 229 25.66 3.78 -4.79
CA LYS A 229 25.39 3.81 -3.33
C LYS A 229 24.27 2.90 -2.85
N TYR A 230 23.67 2.10 -3.72
CA TYR A 230 22.52 1.25 -3.35
C TYR A 230 22.82 0.35 -2.15
N GLN A 231 23.93 -0.40 -2.20
CA GLN A 231 24.32 -1.31 -1.12
C GLN A 231 24.65 -0.56 0.18
N GLU A 232 25.27 0.62 0.07
CA GLU A 232 25.57 1.48 1.22
C GLU A 232 24.29 1.92 1.93
N PHE A 233 23.32 2.44 1.17
CA PHE A 233 22.03 2.88 1.70
C PHE A 233 21.17 1.74 2.23
N GLU A 234 21.21 0.58 1.60
CA GLU A 234 20.54 -0.60 2.13
C GLU A 234 21.14 -1.02 3.49
N GLN A 235 22.47 -1.03 3.63
CA GLN A 235 23.14 -1.33 4.90
C GLN A 235 22.85 -0.26 5.97
N GLN A 236 22.86 1.01 5.61
CA GLN A 236 22.51 2.12 6.50
C GLN A 236 21.06 2.02 6.97
N SER A 237 20.12 1.73 6.07
CA SER A 237 18.71 1.49 6.42
C SER A 237 18.59 0.33 7.42
N LYS A 238 19.22 -0.82 7.14
CA LYS A 238 19.23 -1.97 8.06
C LYS A 238 19.79 -1.62 9.44
N LYS A 239 20.85 -0.81 9.50
CA LYS A 239 21.43 -0.34 10.77
C LYS A 239 20.46 0.56 11.53
N ILE A 240 19.89 1.58 10.87
CA ILE A 240 18.88 2.47 11.48
C ILE A 240 17.71 1.66 12.05
N GLN A 241 17.24 0.67 11.31
CA GLN A 241 16.15 -0.21 11.73
C GLN A 241 16.52 -1.05 12.95
N LYS A 242 17.76 -1.57 13.01
CA LYS A 242 18.28 -2.27 14.18
C LYS A 242 18.38 -1.34 15.40
N ASP A 243 18.79 -0.09 15.19
CA ASP A 243 18.92 0.91 16.25
C ASP A 243 17.54 1.31 16.83
N ILE A 244 16.51 1.46 15.97
CA ILE A 244 15.14 1.81 16.39
C ILE A 244 14.46 0.66 17.13
N LEU A 245 14.52 -0.55 16.55
CA LEU A 245 13.77 -1.70 17.06
C LEU A 245 14.50 -2.42 18.19
N GLY A 246 15.81 -2.21 18.31
CA GLY A 246 16.68 -3.04 19.11
C GLY A 246 16.90 -4.42 18.47
N GLU A 247 17.94 -5.10 18.93
CA GLU A 247 18.44 -6.33 18.30
C GLU A 247 17.41 -7.46 18.24
N LYS A 248 16.65 -7.69 19.33
CA LYS A 248 15.69 -8.81 19.38
C LYS A 248 14.55 -8.65 18.39
N VAL A 249 13.89 -7.49 18.37
CA VAL A 249 12.74 -7.24 17.49
C VAL A 249 13.21 -7.16 16.04
N TYR A 250 14.32 -6.48 15.77
CA TYR A 250 14.91 -6.42 14.44
C TYR A 250 15.20 -7.81 13.86
N ASN A 251 15.86 -8.68 14.63
CA ASN A 251 16.19 -10.04 14.17
C ASN A 251 14.93 -10.88 13.91
N TRP A 252 13.90 -10.73 14.75
CA TRP A 252 12.62 -11.42 14.55
C TRP A 252 11.93 -10.98 13.26
N VAL A 253 11.80 -9.66 13.01
CA VAL A 253 11.19 -9.14 11.78
C VAL A 253 12.02 -9.51 10.56
N SER A 254 13.35 -9.41 10.63
CA SER A 254 14.24 -9.77 9.53
C SER A 254 14.20 -11.27 9.18
N GLU A 255 14.05 -12.15 10.18
CA GLU A 255 13.82 -13.57 9.94
C GLU A 255 12.46 -13.81 9.27
N MET A 256 11.42 -13.06 9.64
CA MET A 256 10.13 -13.15 8.96
C MET A 256 10.23 -12.72 7.49
N ASP A 257 10.88 -11.58 7.20
CA ASP A 257 11.06 -11.10 5.81
C ASP A 257 11.81 -12.11 4.95
N ARG A 258 12.89 -12.71 5.49
CA ARG A 258 13.68 -13.74 4.79
C ARG A 258 12.91 -15.04 4.51
N ARG A 259 11.83 -15.31 5.24
CA ARG A 259 10.97 -16.49 5.03
C ARG A 259 9.87 -16.25 4.00
N LEU A 260 9.67 -15.01 3.55
CA LEU A 260 8.70 -14.74 2.50
C LEU A 260 9.21 -15.37 1.19
N PRO A 261 8.37 -16.15 0.48
CA PRO A 261 8.78 -16.87 -0.72
C PRO A 261 8.95 -15.95 -1.95
N PHE A 262 8.69 -14.66 -1.79
CA PHE A 262 8.78 -13.66 -2.84
C PHE A 262 10.03 -12.81 -2.59
N LEU A 263 11.07 -13.06 -3.38
CA LEU A 263 12.22 -12.16 -3.52
C LEU A 263 11.84 -11.11 -4.57
N PHE A 264 11.69 -9.87 -4.14
CA PHE A 264 11.69 -8.71 -5.03
C PHE A 264 13.04 -8.00 -4.91
#